data_AF-A0A3D9BGG8-F1
#
_entry.id   AF-A0A3D9BGG8-F1
#
_cell.length_a   1.000
_cell.length_b   1.000
_cell.length_c   1.000
_cell.angle_alpha   90.00
_cell.angle_beta   90.00
_cell.angle_gamma   90.00
#
_symmetry.space_group_name_H-M   'P 1'
#
loop_
_entity.id
_entity.type
_entity.pdbx_description
1 polymer ?
#
loop_
_entity_poly.entity_id
_entity_poly.type
_entity_poly.pdbx_seq_one_letter_code
_entity_poly.pdbx_strand_id
1 'polypeptide(L)'
;MSFAPDLTELLARARADLRMGVGVVLTGAGASVLVMAAETLAAARLEAARAMGGETALTITARRAATLKARVYDGDLARVALPGDADLRWVRAVADPAGDLTHPMKG
;
A
#
# COMPACT_ATOMS: atom_id res chain seq x y z
N MET A 1 32.21 -12.11 11.64
CA MET A 1 31.32 -11.35 10.75
C MET A 1 30.26 -12.31 10.24
N SER A 2 28.99 -11.88 10.20
CA SER A 2 27.90 -12.68 9.66
C SER A 2 27.79 -12.45 8.15
N PHE A 3 27.42 -13.47 7.38
CA PHE A 3 27.02 -13.32 5.98
C PHE A 3 25.55 -12.90 5.82
N ALA A 4 24.79 -12.86 6.92
CA ALA A 4 23.44 -12.33 6.91
C ALA A 4 23.47 -10.80 6.77
N PRO A 5 22.54 -10.21 6.00
CA PRO A 5 22.48 -8.78 5.84
C PRO A 5 22.16 -8.09 7.17
N ASP A 6 22.74 -6.91 7.38
CA ASP A 6 22.38 -6.06 8.51
C ASP A 6 21.05 -5.31 8.27
N LEU A 7 20.60 -4.56 9.27
CA LEU A 7 19.34 -3.81 9.18
C LEU A 7 19.37 -2.73 8.10
N THR A 8 20.51 -2.06 7.90
CA THR A 8 20.67 -1.02 6.89
C THR A 8 20.57 -1.63 5.49
N GLU A 9 21.19 -2.79 5.28
CA GLU A 9 21.14 -3.55 4.02
C GLU A 9 19.72 -4.08 3.74
N LEU A 10 19.03 -4.60 4.77
CA LEU A 10 17.63 -5.03 4.65
C LEU A 10 16.71 -3.85 4.29
N LEU A 11 16.87 -2.70 4.94
CA LEU A 11 16.10 -1.49 4.61
C LEU A 11 16.39 -0.99 3.19
N ALA A 12 17.66 -1.02 2.76
CA ALA A 12 18.04 -0.64 1.41
C ALA A 12 17.40 -1.56 0.36
N ARG A 13 17.43 -2.88 0.61
CA ARG A 13 16.77 -3.89 -0.25
C ARG A 13 15.27 -3.70 -0.29
N ALA A 14 14.61 -3.56 0.86
CA ALA A 14 13.16 -3.36 0.91
C ALA A 14 12.71 -2.11 0.12
N ARG A 15 13.47 -1.00 0.20
CA ARG A 15 13.19 0.21 -0.59
C ARG A 15 13.43 -0.01 -2.09
N ALA A 16 14.46 -0.77 -2.47
CA ALA A 16 14.73 -1.09 -3.87
C ALA A 16 13.62 -1.98 -4.44
N ASP A 17 13.21 -3.00 -3.70
CA ASP A 17 12.13 -3.91 -4.06
C ASP A 17 10.82 -3.16 -4.32
N LEU A 18 10.42 -2.29 -3.38
CA LEU A 18 9.22 -1.47 -3.55
C LEU A 18 9.29 -0.57 -4.79
N ARG A 19 10.46 0.01 -5.11
CA ARG A 19 10.65 0.81 -6.35
C ARG A 19 10.60 -0.03 -7.63
N MET A 20 10.90 -1.32 -7.56
CA MET A 20 10.75 -2.28 -8.67
C MET A 20 9.35 -2.92 -8.71
N GLY A 21 8.45 -2.48 -7.83
CA GLY A 21 7.10 -3.02 -7.67
C GLY A 21 7.04 -4.39 -7.01
N VAL A 22 8.15 -4.85 -6.43
CA VAL A 22 8.23 -6.09 -5.65
C VAL A 22 7.66 -5.82 -4.25
N GLY A 23 6.87 -6.76 -3.74
CA GLY A 23 6.32 -6.68 -2.39
C GLY A 23 7.35 -7.05 -1.34
N VAL A 24 7.24 -6.46 -0.15
CA VAL A 24 8.08 -6.77 1.01
C VAL A 24 7.22 -7.28 2.15
N VAL A 25 7.76 -8.16 2.98
CA VAL A 25 7.05 -8.63 4.19
C VAL A 25 7.60 -7.90 5.40
N LEU A 26 6.72 -7.22 6.13
CA LEU A 26 7.03 -6.69 7.45
C LEU A 26 6.53 -7.67 8.50
N THR A 27 7.38 -7.97 9.48
CA THR A 27 7.06 -8.85 10.59
C THR A 27 7.20 -8.09 11.90
N GLY A 28 6.25 -8.26 12.82
CA GLY A 28 6.24 -7.55 14.10
C GLY A 28 5.03 -7.93 14.94
N ALA A 29 5.17 -7.86 16.27
CA ALA A 29 4.08 -8.15 17.22
C ALA A 29 3.34 -9.49 16.98
N GLY A 30 4.05 -10.51 16.49
CA GLY A 30 3.48 -11.84 16.18
C GLY A 30 2.68 -11.90 14.88
N ALA A 31 2.67 -10.83 14.08
CA ALA A 31 1.99 -10.77 12.79
C ALA A 31 2.99 -10.50 11.65
N SER A 32 2.55 -10.83 10.44
CA SER A 32 3.27 -10.56 9.19
C SER A 32 2.32 -9.91 8.21
N VAL A 33 2.77 -8.87 7.52
CA VAL A 33 2.00 -8.17 6.49
C VAL A 33 2.81 -8.07 5.20
N LEU A 34 2.17 -8.41 4.07
CA LEU A 34 2.71 -8.13 2.75
C LEU A 34 2.40 -6.67 2.40
N VAL A 35 3.44 -5.91 2.10
CA VAL A 35 3.36 -4.49 1.72
C VAL A 35 3.79 -4.33 0.28
N MET A 36 2.98 -3.61 -0.50
CA MET A 36 3.28 -3.23 -1.88
C MET A 36 3.08 -1.73 -2.04
N ALA A 37 3.94 -1.08 -2.82
CA ALA A 37 3.83 0.36 -3.08
C ALA A 37 2.78 0.62 -4.18
N ALA A 38 1.78 1.46 -3.88
CA ALA A 38 0.70 1.77 -4.81
C ALA A 38 1.19 2.39 -6.14
N GLU A 39 2.26 3.18 -6.09
CA GLU A 39 2.87 3.87 -7.23
C GLU A 39 3.53 2.93 -8.26
N THR A 40 4.02 1.77 -7.81
CA THR A 40 4.71 0.78 -8.65
C THR A 40 3.94 -0.54 -8.78
N LEU A 41 2.75 -0.61 -8.18
CA LEU A 41 1.89 -1.79 -8.22
C LEU A 41 1.43 -2.09 -9.66
N ALA A 42 1.50 -3.36 -10.03
CA ALA A 42 1.00 -3.91 -11.28
C ALA A 42 -0.25 -4.75 -11.03
N ALA A 43 -1.17 -4.81 -12.01
CA ALA A 43 -2.45 -5.50 -11.87
C ALA A 43 -2.27 -6.98 -11.50
N ALA A 44 -1.34 -7.67 -12.15
CA ALA A 44 -1.02 -9.06 -11.84
C ALA A 44 -0.57 -9.29 -10.39
N ARG A 45 0.14 -8.33 -9.78
CA ARG A 45 0.57 -8.42 -8.37
C ARG A 45 -0.58 -8.13 -7.41
N LEU A 46 -1.48 -7.20 -7.77
CA LEU A 46 -2.69 -6.96 -7.00
C LEU A 46 -3.57 -8.21 -6.96
N GLU A 47 -3.81 -8.84 -8.12
CA GLU A 47 -4.59 -10.08 -8.20
C GLU A 47 -3.93 -11.23 -7.42
N ALA A 48 -2.62 -11.39 -7.54
CA ALA A 48 -1.88 -12.40 -6.77
C ALA A 48 -2.00 -12.18 -5.25
N ALA A 49 -1.89 -10.93 -4.79
CA ALA A 49 -2.06 -10.60 -3.38
C ALA A 49 -3.49 -10.84 -2.88
N ARG A 50 -4.51 -10.52 -3.69
CA ARG A 50 -5.91 -10.82 -3.36
C ARG A 50 -6.16 -12.33 -3.26
N ALA A 51 -5.56 -13.12 -4.13
CA ALA A 51 -5.68 -14.57 -4.13
C ALA A 51 -5.08 -15.24 -2.88
N MET A 52 -4.16 -14.56 -2.18
CA MET A 52 -3.64 -15.05 -0.89
C MET A 52 -4.68 -15.00 0.23
N GLY A 53 -5.75 -14.21 0.07
CA GLY A 53 -6.77 -13.98 1.10
C GLY A 53 -6.28 -13.07 2.24
N GLY A 54 -7.16 -12.89 3.24
CA GLY A 54 -6.90 -12.02 4.40
C GLY A 54 -7.37 -10.59 4.22
N GLU A 55 -7.23 -9.80 5.28
CA GLU A 55 -7.62 -8.38 5.27
C GLU A 55 -6.66 -7.57 4.39
N THR A 56 -7.21 -6.89 3.39
CA THR A 56 -6.44 -6.01 2.50
C THR A 56 -6.94 -4.58 2.64
N ALA A 57 -6.02 -3.66 2.92
CA ALA A 57 -6.31 -2.25 3.03
C ALA A 57 -5.29 -1.41 2.26
N LEU A 58 -5.76 -0.34 1.64
CA LEU A 58 -4.91 0.71 1.12
C LEU A 58 -4.59 1.71 2.23
N THR A 59 -3.31 1.88 2.53
CA THR A 59 -2.85 2.86 3.52
C THR A 59 -2.49 4.17 2.84
N ILE A 60 -3.07 5.28 3.29
CA ILE A 60 -2.83 6.62 2.78
C ILE A 60 -2.44 7.56 3.91
N THR A 61 -1.66 8.59 3.58
CA THR A 61 -1.28 9.64 4.54
C THR A 61 -2.50 10.43 5.02
N ALA A 62 -2.43 11.01 6.22
CA ALA A 62 -3.47 11.88 6.75
C ALA A 62 -3.79 13.07 5.83
N ARG A 63 -2.78 13.61 5.15
CA ARG A 63 -2.96 14.67 4.14
C ARG A 63 -3.86 14.20 3.00
N ARG A 64 -3.62 13.00 2.46
CA ARG A 64 -4.46 12.42 1.40
C ARG A 64 -5.85 12.07 1.92
N ALA A 65 -5.94 11.50 3.12
CA ALA A 65 -7.20 11.16 3.76
C ALA A 65 -8.10 12.39 3.95
N ALA A 66 -7.53 13.53 4.35
CA ALA A 66 -8.27 14.79 4.48
C ALA A 66 -8.91 15.24 3.16
N THR A 67 -8.18 15.16 2.04
CA THR A 67 -8.72 15.44 0.70
C THR A 67 -9.89 14.53 0.35
N LEU A 68 -9.79 13.25 0.70
CA LEU A 68 -10.80 12.24 0.42
C LEU A 68 -11.93 12.16 1.45
N LYS A 69 -11.92 13.02 2.48
CA LYS A 69 -12.81 12.95 3.65
C LYS A 69 -12.80 11.56 4.34
N ALA A 70 -11.69 10.84 4.25
CA ALA A 70 -11.49 9.57 4.91
C ALA A 70 -11.04 9.77 6.36
N ARG A 71 -11.47 8.88 7.26
CA ARG A 71 -11.13 8.97 8.68
C ARG A 71 -9.68 8.51 8.92
N VAL A 72 -8.92 9.32 9.66
CA VAL A 72 -7.57 8.99 10.13
C VAL A 72 -7.69 8.26 11.45
N TYR A 73 -7.10 7.06 11.54
CA TYR A 73 -7.22 6.18 12.71
C TYR A 73 -5.96 6.19 13.57
N ASP A 74 -4.79 6.23 12.94
CA ASP A 74 -3.49 6.06 13.61
C ASP A 74 -2.73 7.39 13.74
N GLY A 75 -3.46 8.51 13.83
CA GLY A 75 -2.90 9.86 13.96
C GLY A 75 -2.41 10.47 12.63
N ASP A 76 -1.60 9.75 11.86
CA ASP A 76 -0.98 10.24 10.62
C ASP A 76 -1.31 9.41 9.37
N LEU A 77 -2.04 8.31 9.54
CA LEU A 77 -2.45 7.40 8.47
C LEU A 77 -3.94 7.05 8.53
N ALA A 78 -4.52 6.86 7.35
CA ALA A 78 -5.82 6.24 7.17
C ALA A 78 -5.66 4.90 6.44
N ARG A 79 -6.45 3.90 6.86
CA ARG A 79 -6.57 2.62 6.18
C ARG A 79 -7.96 2.56 5.54
N VAL A 80 -7.99 2.38 4.23
CA VAL A 80 -9.22 2.19 3.45
C VAL A 80 -9.31 0.72 3.10
N ALA A 81 -10.35 0.04 3.58
CA ALA A 81 -10.61 -1.34 3.20
C ALA A 81 -10.70 -1.44 1.67
N LEU A 82 -9.98 -2.38 1.09
CA LEU A 82 -9.94 -2.54 -0.36
C LEU A 82 -11.22 -3.28 -0.83
N PRO A 83 -12.10 -2.64 -1.62
CA PRO A 83 -13.31 -3.31 -2.12
C PRO A 83 -13.00 -4.59 -2.89
N GLY A 84 -13.94 -5.53 -2.91
CA GLY A 84 -13.75 -6.83 -3.59
C GLY A 84 -13.52 -6.72 -5.09
N ASP A 85 -14.10 -5.68 -5.72
CA ASP A 85 -14.03 -5.39 -7.15
C ASP A 85 -13.02 -4.27 -7.50
N ALA A 86 -12.29 -3.74 -6.51
CA ALA A 86 -11.34 -2.66 -6.76
C ALA A 86 -10.14 -3.15 -7.61
N ASP A 87 -9.98 -2.54 -8.77
CA ASP A 87 -8.85 -2.79 -9.65
C ASP A 87 -7.66 -1.87 -9.35
N LEU A 88 -6.58 -2.01 -10.13
CA LEU A 88 -5.41 -1.13 -10.01
C LEU A 88 -5.75 0.35 -10.23
N ARG A 89 -6.76 0.64 -11.06
CA ARG A 89 -7.21 2.01 -11.32
C ARG A 89 -7.85 2.61 -10.07
N TRP A 90 -8.67 1.86 -9.34
CA TRP A 90 -9.22 2.28 -8.06
C TRP A 90 -8.11 2.59 -7.05
N VAL A 91 -7.12 1.70 -6.92
CA VAL A 91 -5.99 1.91 -6.00
C VAL A 91 -5.25 3.21 -6.33
N ARG A 92 -4.97 3.44 -7.61
CA ARG A 92 -4.30 4.66 -8.07
C ARG A 92 -5.15 5.91 -7.87
N ALA A 93 -6.46 5.85 -8.13
CA ALA A 93 -7.35 6.99 -7.91
C ALA A 93 -7.40 7.39 -6.42
N VAL A 94 -7.39 6.43 -5.50
CA VAL A 94 -7.37 6.73 -4.06
C VAL A 94 -5.98 7.22 -3.63
N ALA A 95 -4.89 6.68 -4.17
CA ALA A 95 -3.54 7.05 -3.76
C ALA A 95 -3.05 8.39 -4.35
N ASP A 96 -3.34 8.66 -5.63
CA ASP A 96 -2.77 9.76 -6.40
C ASP A 96 -3.76 10.92 -6.56
N PRO A 97 -3.45 12.13 -6.05
CA PRO A 97 -4.31 13.31 -6.18
C PRO A 97 -4.42 13.86 -7.61
N ALA A 98 -3.53 13.48 -8.54
CA ALA A 98 -3.49 14.05 -9.88
C ALA A 98 -4.80 13.85 -10.67
N GLY A 99 -5.56 12.79 -10.36
CA GLY A 99 -6.81 12.43 -11.02
C GLY A 99 -8.08 12.89 -10.31
N ASP A 100 -8.00 13.61 -9.19
CA ASP A 100 -9.16 13.90 -8.33
C ASP A 100 -10.28 14.67 -9.04
N LEU A 101 -9.92 15.51 -10.01
CA LEU A 101 -10.88 16.29 -10.80
C LEU A 101 -11.55 15.46 -11.91
N THR A 102 -10.92 14.36 -12.33
CA THR A 102 -11.42 13.48 -13.41
C THR A 102 -12.19 12.27 -12.89
N HIS A 103 -11.94 11.87 -11.64
CA HIS A 103 -12.59 10.74 -10.98
C HIS A 103 -13.10 11.17 -9.60
N PRO A 104 -14.13 12.03 -9.54
CA PRO A 104 -14.63 12.51 -8.26
C PRO A 104 -15.11 11.32 -7.42
N MET A 105 -14.49 11.12 -6.26
CA MET A 105 -15.05 10.29 -5.20
C MET A 105 -16.37 10.98 -4.82
N LYS A 106 -17.50 10.36 -5.17
CA LYS A 106 -18.82 10.89 -4.81
C LYS A 106 -18.85 11.06 -3.29
N GLY A 107 -18.89 12.31 -2.85
CA GLY A 107 -19.37 12.69 -1.52
C GLY A 107 -20.88 12.65 -1.50
#